data_AF-A0A840N9B4-F1
#
_entry.id   AF-A0A840N9B4-F1
#
_cell.length_a   1.000
_cell.length_b   1.000
_cell.length_c   1.000
_cell.angle_alpha   90.00
_cell.angle_beta   90.00
_cell.angle_gamma   90.00
#
_symmetry.space_group_name_H-M   'P 1'
#
loop_
_entity.id
_entity.type
_entity.pdbx_description
1 polymer ?
#
loop_
_entity_poly.entity_id
_entity_poly.type
_entity_poly.pdbx_seq_one_letter_code
_entity_poly.pdbx_strand_id
1 'polypeptide(L)' 'MDKAKTTTVKESSAFRENAENCLQLAEAANDEIKAKRYRRMAEAWRALADEQDWLDGEAPLERPT' A
#
# COMPACT_ATOMS: atom_id res chain seq x y z
N MET A 1 -21.73 5.13 -27.76
CA MET A 1 -20.76 4.03 -27.63
C MET A 1 -19.85 4.39 -26.47
N ASP A 2 -20.30 4.04 -25.26
CA ASP A 2 -19.56 4.28 -24.03
C ASP A 2 -18.34 3.36 -24.03
N LYS A 3 -17.17 3.94 -24.27
CA LYS A 3 -15.92 3.18 -24.17
C LYS A 3 -15.78 2.77 -22.70
N ALA A 4 -15.86 1.47 -22.47
CA ALA A 4 -15.59 0.85 -21.19
C ALA A 4 -14.34 1.47 -20.60
N LYS A 5 -14.50 2.13 -19.45
CA LYS A 5 -13.40 2.63 -18.65
C LYS A 5 -12.71 1.38 -18.12
N THR A 6 -11.70 0.90 -18.83
CA THR A 6 -10.76 -0.07 -18.26
C THR A 6 -10.15 0.63 -17.06
N THR A 7 -10.64 0.28 -15.86
CA THR A 7 -10.08 0.78 -14.61
C THR A 7 -8.71 0.13 -14.49
N THR A 8 -7.68 0.75 -15.05
CA THR A 8 -6.30 0.42 -14.73
C THR A 8 -6.20 0.49 -13.21
N VAL A 9 -5.91 -0.65 -12.56
CA VAL A 9 -5.68 -0.66 -11.12
C VAL A 9 -4.52 0.29 -10.86
N LYS A 10 -4.74 1.30 -10.03
CA LYS A 10 -3.71 2.27 -9.69
C LYS A 10 -2.65 1.58 -8.85
N GLU A 11 -1.38 1.77 -9.17
CA GLU A 11 -0.25 1.15 -8.45
C GLU A 11 -0.30 1.46 -6.95
N SER A 12 -0.64 2.69 -6.56
CA SER A 12 -0.79 3.06 -5.14
C SER A 12 -1.91 2.29 -4.42
N SER A 13 -2.94 1.85 -5.15
CA SER A 13 -4.00 0.99 -4.59
C SER A 13 -3.50 -0.44 -4.36
N ALA A 14 -2.72 -0.98 -5.31
CA ALA A 14 -2.10 -2.31 -5.14
C ALA A 14 -1.12 -2.35 -3.96
N PHE A 15 -0.35 -1.27 -3.76
CA PHE A 15 0.52 -1.16 -2.57
C PHE A 15 -0.28 -1.11 -1.27
N ARG A 16 -1.42 -0.43 -1.22
CA ARG A 16 -2.29 -0.43 -0.03
C ARG A 16 -2.90 -1.80 0.27
N GLU A 17 -3.32 -2.52 -0.76
CA GLU A 17 -3.79 -3.90 -0.62
C GLU A 17 -2.68 -4.82 -0.06
N ASN A 18 -1.45 -4.68 -0.56
CA ASN A 18 -0.30 -5.41 -0.01
C ASN A 18 -0.04 -5.08 1.46
N ALA A 19 -0.21 -3.81 1.86
CA ALA A 19 -0.07 -3.41 3.24
C ALA A 19 -1.13 -4.06 4.14
N GLU A 20 -2.39 -4.08 3.71
CA GLU A 20 -3.48 -4.74 4.42
C GLU A 20 -3.27 -6.25 4.54
N ASN A 21 -2.85 -6.91 3.46
CA ASN A 21 -2.50 -8.33 3.48
C ASN A 21 -1.37 -8.61 4.48
N CYS A 22 -0.36 -7.75 4.55
CA CYS A 22 0.70 -7.87 5.55
C CYS A 22 0.16 -7.71 6.98
N LEU A 23 -0.78 -6.81 7.23
CA LEU A 23 -1.40 -6.66 8.55
C LEU A 23 -2.21 -7.90 8.94
N GLN A 24 -2.99 -8.47 8.03
CA GLN A 24 -3.71 -9.73 8.27
C GLN A 24 -2.76 -10.88 8.60
N LEU A 25 -1.62 -10.98 7.90
CA LEU A 25 -0.57 -11.95 8.22
C LEU A 25 0.08 -11.69 9.57
N ALA A 26 0.23 -10.43 9.99
CA ALA A 26 0.73 -10.07 11.30
C ALA A 26 -0.23 -10.48 12.43
N GLU A 27 -1.54 -10.32 12.21
CA GLU A 27 -2.59 -10.73 13.15
C GLU A 27 -2.68 -12.25 13.28
N ALA A 28 -2.53 -12.97 12.16
CA ALA A 28 -2.54 -14.44 12.13
C ALA A 28 -1.22 -15.09 12.57
N ALA A 29 -0.15 -14.31 12.79
CA ALA A 29 1.16 -14.85 13.11
C ALA A 29 1.19 -15.52 14.49
N ASN A 30 1.81 -16.69 14.56
CA ASN A 30 1.96 -17.47 15.79
C ASN A 30 3.18 -17.11 16.64
N ASP A 31 3.94 -16.07 16.24
CA ASP A 31 5.12 -15.59 16.95
C ASP A 31 5.33 -14.09 16.69
N GLU A 32 5.79 -13.39 17.72
CA GLU A 32 5.94 -11.93 17.72
C GLU A 32 7.04 -11.46 16.76
N ILE A 33 8.08 -12.27 16.50
CA ILE A 33 9.12 -11.90 15.52
C ILE A 33 8.52 -11.87 14.11
N LYS A 34 7.67 -12.86 13.77
CA LYS A 34 6.97 -12.89 12.48
C LYS A 34 5.98 -11.73 12.36
N ALA A 35 5.17 -11.49 13.40
CA ALA A 35 4.24 -10.37 13.43
C ALA A 35 4.96 -9.03 13.17
N LYS A 36 6.10 -8.79 13.84
CA LYS A 36 6.93 -7.60 13.62
C LYS A 36 7.46 -7.47 12.20
N ARG A 37 7.85 -8.58 11.56
CA ARG A 37 8.29 -8.56 10.15
C ARG A 37 7.16 -8.12 9.23
N TYR A 38 5.97 -8.69 9.40
CA TYR A 38 4.80 -8.33 8.60
C TYR A 38 4.35 -6.88 8.81
N ARG A 39 4.36 -6.37 10.06
CA ARG A 39 4.07 -4.95 10.33
C ARG A 39 5.04 -4.01 9.61
N ARG A 40 6.34 -4.30 9.62
CA ARG A 40 7.35 -3.51 8.88
C ARG A 40 7.13 -3.56 7.38
N MET A 41 6.73 -4.71 6.84
CA MET A 41 6.37 -4.81 5.42
C MET A 41 5.13 -3.98 5.09
N ALA A 42 4.13 -3.98 5.97
CA ALA A 42 2.94 -3.14 5.78
C ALA A 42 3.28 -1.64 5.77
N GLU A 43 4.15 -1.20 6.69
CA GLU A 43 4.67 0.18 6.71
C GLU A 43 5.40 0.54 5.41
N ALA A 44 6.28 -0.35 4.92
CA ALA A 44 7.00 -0.13 3.67
C ALA A 44 6.06 -0.04 2.46
N TRP A 45 5.03 -0.88 2.39
CA TRP A 45 4.02 -0.82 1.34
C TRP A 45 3.19 0.47 1.38
N ARG A 46 2.83 0.96 2.58
CA ARG A 46 2.15 2.25 2.73
C ARG A 46 3.03 3.41 2.25
N ALA A 47 4.30 3.42 2.62
CA ALA A 47 5.25 4.44 2.16
C ALA A 47 5.36 4.46 0.62
N LEU A 48 5.38 3.29 -0.03
CA LEU A 48 5.36 3.21 -1.49
C LEU A 48 4.05 3.73 -2.11
N ALA A 49 2.91 3.45 -1.47
CA ALA A 49 1.62 3.98 -1.92
C ALA A 49 1.56 5.51 -1.87
N ASP A 50 2.08 6.08 -0.78
CA ASP A 50 2.08 7.53 -0.56
C ASP A 50 3.06 8.23 -1.51
N GLU A 51 4.24 7.64 -1.75
CA GLU A 51 5.18 8.12 -2.78
C GLU A 51 4.57 8.03 -4.18
N GLN A 52 3.85 6.96 -4.51
CA GLN A 52 3.19 6.83 -5.81
C GLN A 52 2.09 7.88 -6.01
N ASP A 53 1.29 8.16 -4.97
CA ASP A 53 0.31 9.24 -5.05
C ASP A 53 0.96 10.61 -5.21
N TRP A 54 2.13 10.84 -4.58
CA TRP A 54 2.92 12.06 -4.80
C TRP A 54 3.44 12.16 -6.24
N LEU A 55 3.99 11.07 -6.79
CA LEU A 55 4.46 11.02 -8.18
C LEU A 55 3.32 11.24 -9.19
N ASP A 56 2.12 10.74 -8.88
CA ASP A 56 0.93 10.89 -9.71
C ASP A 56 0.28 12.30 -9.59
N GLY A 57 0.76 13.15 -8.67
CA GLY A 57 0.18 14.47 -8.40
C GLY A 57 -1.13 14.44 -7.62
N GLU A 58 -1.42 13.32 -6.95
CA GLU A 58 -2.65 13.03 -6.18
C GLU A 58 -2.46 13.30 -4.69
N ALA A 59 -1.23 13.62 -4.25
CA ALA A 59 -0.89 14.06 -2.91
C ALA A 59 -0.33 15.51 -2.91
N PRO A 60 -0.41 16.23 -1.78
CA PRO A 60 0.17 17.58 -1.64
C PRO A 60 1.67 17.61 -1.99
N LEU A 61 2.18 18.78 -2.41
CA LEU A 61 3.57 18.95 -2.85
C LEU A 61 4.62 18.62 -1.77
N GLU A 62 4.23 18.60 -0.50
CA GLU A 62 5.10 18.17 0.59
C GLU A 62 5.23 16.64 0.60
N ARG A 63 6.47 16.14 0.49
CA ARG A 63 6.71 14.70 0.56
C ARG A 63 6.30 14.15 1.93
N PRO A 64 5.61 13.00 1.99
CA PRO A 64 5.39 12.31 3.26
C PRO A 64 6.75 11.91 3.86
N THR A 65 7.03 12.40 5.07
CA THR A 65 8.23 12.05 5.86
C THR A 65 7.96 10.88 6.78
#